data_AF-A0A2S4ZCM4-F1
#
_entry.id   AF-A0A2S4ZCM4-F1
#
_cell.length_a   1.000
_cell.length_b   1.000
_cell.length_c   1.000
_cell.angle_alpha   90.00
_cell.angle_beta   90.00
_cell.angle_gamma   90.00
#
_symmetry.space_group_name_H-M   'P 1'
#
loop_
_entity.id
_entity.type
_entity.pdbx_description
1 polymer ?
#
loop_
_entity_poly.entity_id
_entity_poly.type
_entity_poly.pdbx_seq_one_letter_code
_entity_poly.pdbx_strand_id
1 'polypeptide(L)'
;MKLTANDKWALSASARRRYRDDVCRAQAYRARRVSDRIMALGMLLAEAEWTGDRRMIRLLTCPECGRITFAGGDCRRDAVYCSGRCRSRAWRRRAAPHVGASA
;
A
#
# COMPACT_ATOMS: atom_id res chain seq x y z
N MET A 1 9.68 -22.76 -3.77
CA MET A 1 9.08 -22.62 -2.42
C MET A 1 8.34 -23.91 -2.07
N LYS A 2 8.68 -24.59 -0.96
CA LYS A 2 7.96 -25.79 -0.50
C LYS A 2 6.94 -25.38 0.56
N LEU A 3 5.66 -25.71 0.33
CA LEU A 3 4.57 -25.49 1.30
C LEU A 3 4.78 -26.37 2.53
N THR A 4 4.62 -25.79 3.72
CA THR A 4 4.72 -26.50 4.99
C THR A 4 3.54 -27.46 5.18
N ALA A 5 3.66 -28.44 6.07
CA ALA A 5 2.56 -29.37 6.38
C ALA A 5 1.28 -28.64 6.81
N ASN A 6 1.42 -27.49 7.49
CA ASN A 6 0.33 -26.64 7.93
C ASN A 6 -0.39 -25.95 6.74
N ASP A 7 0.36 -25.50 5.73
CA ASP A 7 -0.19 -24.90 4.50
C ASP A 7 -1.04 -25.90 3.71
N LYS A 8 -0.59 -27.17 3.68
CA LYS A 8 -1.32 -28.26 3.00
C LYS A 8 -2.65 -28.57 3.68
N TRP A 9 -2.70 -28.53 5.02
CA TRP A 9 -3.94 -28.76 5.78
C TRP A 9 -4.94 -27.61 5.64
N ALA A 10 -4.48 -26.37 5.57
CA ALA A 10 -5.35 -25.21 5.34
C ALA A 10 -6.01 -25.22 3.96
N LEU A 11 -5.32 -25.74 2.94
CA LEU A 11 -5.83 -25.88 1.58
C LEU A 11 -6.89 -26.98 1.45
N SER A 12 -6.76 -28.08 2.20
CA SER A 12 -7.72 -29.21 2.19
C SER A 12 -8.89 -29.08 3.16
N ALA A 13 -8.82 -28.18 4.14
CA ALA A 13 -9.94 -27.90 5.05
C ALA A 13 -11.13 -27.28 4.30
N SER A 14 -12.33 -27.80 4.55
CA SER A 14 -13.58 -27.23 4.01
C SER A 14 -13.74 -25.77 4.44
N ALA A 15 -14.42 -24.95 3.62
CA ALA A 15 -14.56 -23.51 3.87
C ALA A 15 -15.09 -23.16 5.29
N ARG A 16 -15.86 -24.06 5.92
CA ARG A 16 -16.32 -23.91 7.31
C ARG A 16 -15.24 -24.17 8.36
N ARG A 17 -14.32 -25.13 8.14
CA ARG A 17 -13.26 -25.53 9.09
C ARG A 17 -11.93 -24.80 8.89
N ARG A 18 -11.81 -23.99 7.82
CA ARG A 18 -10.60 -23.22 7.53
C ARG A 18 -10.29 -22.15 8.60
N TYR A 19 -11.27 -21.74 9.38
CA TYR A 19 -11.11 -20.76 10.46
C TYR A 19 -11.61 -21.33 11.78
N ARG A 20 -10.92 -20.98 12.87
CA ARG A 20 -11.27 -21.42 14.23
C ARG A 20 -12.63 -20.88 14.68
N ASP A 21 -12.90 -19.61 14.38
CA ASP A 21 -14.09 -18.87 14.78
C ASP A 21 -14.46 -17.80 13.73
N ASP A 22 -15.62 -17.19 13.88
CA ASP A 22 -16.11 -16.16 12.95
C ASP A 22 -15.27 -14.87 12.99
N VAL A 23 -14.56 -14.60 14.09
CA VAL A 23 -13.63 -13.46 14.20
C VAL A 23 -12.41 -13.70 13.30
N CYS A 24 -11.80 -14.89 13.37
CA CYS A 24 -10.73 -15.30 12.47
C CYS A 24 -11.17 -15.28 11.01
N ARG A 25 -12.40 -15.71 10.70
CA ARG A 25 -12.98 -15.62 9.35
C ARG A 25 -13.08 -14.17 8.88
N ALA A 26 -13.60 -13.28 9.73
CA ALA A 26 -13.74 -11.86 9.41
C ALA A 26 -12.37 -11.17 9.22
N GLN A 27 -11.38 -11.50 10.06
CA GLN A 27 -10.01 -11.01 9.92
C GLN A 27 -9.39 -11.45 8.59
N ALA A 28 -9.50 -12.73 8.24
CA ALA A 28 -8.99 -13.25 6.98
C ALA A 28 -9.68 -12.61 5.77
N TYR A 29 -11.00 -12.35 5.84
CA TYR A 29 -11.71 -11.60 4.82
C TYR A 29 -11.16 -10.17 4.65
N ARG A 30 -10.97 -9.43 5.76
CA ARG A 30 -10.39 -8.08 5.72
C ARG A 30 -8.97 -8.10 5.15
N ALA A 31 -8.14 -9.05 5.58
CA ALA A 31 -6.79 -9.24 5.07
C ALA A 31 -6.79 -9.50 3.56
N ARG A 32 -7.67 -10.38 3.07
CA ARG A 32 -7.82 -10.64 1.63
C ARG A 32 -8.23 -9.38 0.87
N ARG A 33 -9.18 -8.59 1.38
CA ARG A 33 -9.61 -7.33 0.74
C ARG A 33 -8.50 -6.29 0.70
N VAL A 34 -7.63 -6.25 1.72
CA VAL A 34 -6.42 -5.44 1.72
C VAL A 34 -5.45 -5.94 0.64
N SER A 35 -5.18 -7.24 0.57
CA SER A 35 -4.30 -7.83 -0.47
C SER A 35 -4.83 -7.59 -1.88
N ASP A 36 -6.13 -7.82 -2.14
CA ASP A 36 -6.75 -7.59 -3.45
C ASP A 36 -6.56 -6.14 -3.90
N ARG A 37 -6.72 -5.18 -2.97
CA ARG A 37 -6.50 -3.77 -3.23
C ARG A 37 -5.03 -3.45 -3.50
N ILE A 38 -4.10 -4.00 -2.71
CA ILE A 38 -2.66 -3.82 -2.90
C ILE A 38 -2.26 -4.33 -4.29
N MET A 39 -2.73 -5.52 -4.69
CA MET A 39 -2.45 -6.08 -6.01
C MET A 39 -3.03 -5.22 -7.13
N ALA A 40 -4.28 -4.76 -7.01
CA ALA A 40 -4.90 -3.89 -8.01
C ALA A 40 -4.15 -2.56 -8.20
N LEU A 41 -3.77 -1.91 -7.10
CA LEU A 41 -2.99 -0.66 -7.15
C LEU A 41 -1.56 -0.90 -7.66
N GLY A 42 -0.95 -2.04 -7.35
CA GLY A 42 0.35 -2.43 -7.89
C GLY A 42 0.32 -2.60 -9.41
N MET A 43 -0.72 -3.24 -9.96
CA MET A 43 -0.91 -3.35 -11.41
C MET A 43 -1.08 -1.97 -12.06
N LEU A 44 -1.87 -1.08 -11.46
CA LEU A 44 -2.03 0.30 -11.96
C LEU A 44 -0.70 1.08 -11.97
N LEU A 45 0.12 0.91 -10.93
CA LEU A 45 1.45 1.53 -10.90
C LEU A 45 2.36 0.96 -11.98
N ALA A 46 2.37 -0.37 -12.16
CA ALA A 46 3.18 -1.01 -13.19
C ALA A 46 2.78 -0.54 -14.61
N GLU A 47 1.48 -0.42 -14.89
CA GLU A 47 0.98 0.13 -16.16
C GLU A 47 1.40 1.59 -16.36
N ALA A 48 1.30 2.40 -15.30
CA ALA A 48 1.71 3.80 -15.35
C ALA A 48 3.22 3.94 -15.57
N GLU A 49 4.04 3.08 -14.96
CA GLU A 49 5.48 3.02 -15.20
C GLU A 49 5.79 2.63 -16.64
N TRP A 50 5.06 1.66 -17.20
CA TRP A 50 5.22 1.22 -18.59
C TRP A 50 4.87 2.31 -19.60
N THR A 51 3.74 3.01 -19.40
CA THR A 51 3.27 4.08 -20.28
C THR A 51 4.03 5.40 -20.04
N GLY A 52 4.70 5.53 -18.90
CA GLY A 52 5.33 6.78 -18.48
C GLY A 52 4.34 7.83 -17.95
N ASP A 53 3.16 7.42 -17.47
CA ASP A 53 2.17 8.33 -16.89
C ASP A 53 2.63 8.85 -15.52
N ARG A 54 3.36 9.97 -15.58
CA ARG A 54 3.87 10.67 -14.39
C ARG A 54 2.78 11.14 -13.43
N ARG A 55 1.53 11.37 -13.89
CA ARG A 55 0.44 11.78 -12.99
C ARG A 55 0.04 10.62 -12.12
N MET A 56 -0.16 9.44 -12.72
CA MET A 56 -0.56 8.24 -11.98
C MET A 56 0.54 7.78 -11.03
N ILE A 57 1.81 7.80 -11.46
CA ILE A 57 2.95 7.48 -10.59
C ILE A 57 2.98 8.39 -9.35
N ARG A 58 2.79 9.71 -9.52
CA ARG A 58 2.75 10.68 -8.40
C ARG A 58 1.57 10.49 -7.46
N LEU A 59 0.43 10.02 -7.96
CA LEU A 59 -0.74 9.73 -7.12
C LEU A 59 -0.52 8.47 -6.26
N LEU A 60 0.20 7.49 -6.80
CA LEU A 60 0.43 6.20 -6.15
C LEU A 60 1.72 6.16 -5.31
N THR A 61 2.54 7.20 -5.35
CA THR A 61 3.81 7.27 -4.62
C THR A 61 3.90 8.50 -3.71
N CYS A 62 4.67 8.38 -2.64
CA CYS A 62 4.95 9.48 -1.74
C CYS A 62 5.83 10.52 -2.46
N PRO A 63 5.44 11.81 -2.51
CA PRO A 63 6.25 12.84 -3.17
C PRO A 63 7.58 13.12 -2.47
N GLU A 64 7.74 12.72 -1.20
CA GLU A 64 8.96 12.97 -0.41
C GLU A 64 9.99 11.86 -0.50
N CYS A 65 9.56 10.60 -0.59
CA CYS A 65 10.47 9.44 -0.52
C CYS A 65 10.29 8.44 -1.66
N GLY A 66 9.35 8.67 -2.58
CA GLY A 66 9.08 7.78 -3.72
C GLY A 66 8.45 6.44 -3.35
N ARG A 67 8.29 6.13 -2.06
CA ARG A 67 7.66 4.87 -1.63
C ARG A 67 6.18 4.86 -1.99
N ILE A 68 5.69 3.72 -2.45
CA ILE A 68 4.28 3.51 -2.76
C ILE A 68 3.43 3.87 -1.55
N THR A 69 2.50 4.81 -1.72
CA THR A 69 1.69 5.38 -0.64
C THR A 69 0.52 4.50 -0.24
N PHE A 70 0.21 3.45 -1.01
CA PHE A 70 -0.96 2.58 -0.91
C PHE A 70 -2.09 3.18 -0.06
N ALA A 71 -2.98 3.90 -0.75
CA ALA A 71 -4.36 4.10 -0.35
C ALA A 71 -5.04 2.73 -0.12
N GLY A 72 -4.68 1.97 0.91
CA GLY A 72 -5.03 0.55 1.05
C GLY A 72 -4.17 -0.30 1.98
N GLY A 73 -2.97 0.15 2.37
CA GLY A 73 -2.27 -0.37 3.55
C GLY A 73 -2.85 0.23 4.83
N ASP A 74 -2.08 0.26 5.92
CA ASP A 74 -2.42 0.97 7.19
C ASP A 74 -2.72 2.48 7.00
N CYS A 75 -2.52 3.01 5.79
CA CYS A 75 -2.80 4.39 5.43
C CYS A 75 -4.22 4.58 4.89
N ARG A 76 -4.82 5.74 5.20
CA ARG A 76 -6.12 6.14 4.67
C ARG A 76 -6.08 6.24 3.14
N ARG A 77 -7.23 6.06 2.48
CA ARG A 77 -7.34 6.10 1.01
C ARG A 77 -6.95 7.46 0.39
N ASP A 78 -7.09 8.52 1.17
CA ASP A 78 -6.79 9.91 0.81
C ASP A 78 -5.38 10.34 1.28
N ALA A 79 -4.56 9.41 1.77
CA ALA A 79 -3.22 9.72 2.26
C ALA A 79 -2.26 10.04 1.11
N VAL A 80 -1.83 11.31 1.04
CA VAL A 80 -0.79 11.77 0.08
C VAL A 80 0.62 11.38 0.51
N TYR A 81 0.85 11.16 1.81
CA TYR A 81 2.17 10.84 2.36
C TYR A 81 2.15 9.46 3.02
N CYS A 82 3.22 8.70 2.86
CA CYS A 82 3.30 7.33 3.40
C CYS A 82 3.42 7.27 4.93
N SER A 83 3.67 8.41 5.59
CA SER A 83 3.83 8.50 7.04
C SER A 83 3.75 9.95 7.52
N GLY A 84 3.48 10.14 8.82
CA GLY A 84 3.56 11.45 9.48
C GLY A 84 4.94 12.11 9.32
N ARG A 85 6.03 11.32 9.31
CA ARG A 85 7.39 11.83 9.08
C ARG A 85 7.54 12.51 7.71
N CYS A 86 7.00 11.90 6.66
CA CYS A 86 7.04 12.48 5.31
C CYS A 86 6.16 13.72 5.20
N ARG A 87 4.98 13.71 5.84
CA ARG A 87 4.13 14.91 5.95
C ARG A 87 4.88 16.08 6.59
N SER A 88 5.57 15.84 7.71
CA SER A 88 6.35 16.88 8.39
C SER A 88 7.54 17.36 7.56
N ARG A 89 8.22 16.48 6.81
CA ARG A 89 9.30 16.89 5.88
C ARG A 89 8.77 17.78 4.76
N ALA A 90 7.65 17.40 4.14
CA ALA A 90 7.02 18.20 3.10
C ALA A 90 6.55 19.57 3.62
N TRP A 91 6.08 19.63 4.87
CA TRP A 91 5.74 20.91 5.51
C TRP A 91 6.99 21.77 5.70
N ARG A 92 8.08 21.22 6.27
CA ARG A 92 9.34 21.96 6.45
C ARG A 92 9.95 22.44 5.14
N ARG A 93 9.89 21.65 4.07
CA ARG A 93 10.37 22.08 2.73
C ARG A 93 9.57 23.25 2.18
N ARG A 94 8.26 23.26 2.40
CA ARG A 94 7.39 24.38 1.98
C ARG A 94 7.53 25.62 2.86
N ALA A 95 7.79 25.42 4.15
CA ALA A 95 8.01 26.47 5.13
C ALA A 95 9.45 27.01 5.13
N ALA A 96 10.38 26.29 4.49
CA ALA A 96 11.72 26.81 4.27
C ALA A 96 11.59 28.09 3.44
N PRO A 97 12.20 29.20 3.87
CA PRO A 97 12.33 30.36 3.01
C PRO A 97 12.91 29.89 1.68
N HIS A 98 12.37 30.38 0.57
CA HIS A 98 13.02 30.31 -0.73
C HIS A 98 14.28 31.16 -0.60
N VAL A 99 15.35 30.58 -0.03
CA VAL A 99 16.68 31.18 -0.11
C VAL A 99 16.97 31.23 -1.61
N GLY A 100 16.91 32.43 -2.19
CA GLY A 100 17.05 32.65 -3.62
C GLY A 100 18.23 31.86 -4.17
N ALA A 101 18.13 31.23 -5.34
CA ALA A 101 18.10 31.97 -6.60
C ALA A 101 18.93 33.26 -6.46
N SER A 102 20.25 33.11 -6.44
CA SER A 102 21.19 34.22 -6.57
C SER A 102 22.46 33.73 -7.27
N ALA A 103 22.74 34.41 -8.38
CA ALA A 103 23.93 34.42 -9.25
C ALA A 103 24.18 33.18 -10.13
#